data_AF-A0AA97ANX4-F1
#
_entry.id   AF-A0AA97ANX4-F1
#
_cell.length_a   1.000
_cell.length_b   1.000
_cell.length_c   1.000
_cell.angle_alpha   90.00
_cell.angle_beta   90.00
_cell.angle_gamma   90.00
#
_symmetry.space_group_name_H-M   'P 1'
#
loop_
_entity.id
_entity.type
_entity.pdbx_description
1 polymer ?
#
loop_
_entity_poly.entity_id
_entity_poly.type
_entity_poly.pdbx_seq_one_letter_code
_entity_poly.pdbx_strand_id
1 'polypeptide(L)'
;MPLPSNFSPAEHLQDTIRRTYNPEVREWFSDITTDDPDINTPRASLRTACTHTEMDTMDMTLSRMLLFDMLIKQRWNQGIVSSDRDLNYRVLRRTRPQVTLYFLEDLEDVEPDYDPVSGEISFRLMTQTSTTFSNSEALALANKIKTEFGTGQGFIWRKGKELCSYTDWDKGYQLQLLTRNETDARTLVGKVLDLQSHTPDWEFFNRIENGSPSEAFPTIPPRETILGKSRRLPRRRPIAEVRFQYATVKLAGLAKPVYLFDRSGRYDNALVTSYRT
;
A
#
# COMPACT_ATOMS: atom_id res chain seq x y z
N MET A 1 -8.42 44.28 9.59
CA MET A 1 -7.94 45.47 8.84
C MET A 1 -8.79 45.64 7.61
N PRO A 2 -9.14 46.87 7.21
CA PRO A 2 -9.86 47.12 5.95
C PRO A 2 -9.00 46.70 4.75
N LEU A 3 -9.64 46.25 3.67
CA LEU A 3 -8.96 45.84 2.44
C LEU A 3 -8.37 47.07 1.72
N PRO A 4 -7.15 46.97 1.14
CA PRO A 4 -6.57 48.06 0.35
C PRO A 4 -7.45 48.43 -0.86
N SER A 5 -7.38 49.68 -1.32
CA SER A 5 -8.16 50.16 -2.47
C SER A 5 -7.91 49.39 -3.78
N ASN A 6 -6.72 48.79 -3.91
CA ASN A 6 -6.30 48.03 -5.09
C ASN A 6 -6.31 46.50 -4.83
N PHE A 7 -7.13 46.05 -3.88
CA PHE A 7 -7.21 44.64 -3.54
C PHE A 7 -7.78 43.81 -4.70
N SER A 8 -6.96 42.91 -5.24
CA SER A 8 -7.42 41.86 -6.15
C SER A 8 -7.57 40.55 -5.37
N PRO A 9 -8.79 39.99 -5.23
CA PRO A 9 -9.00 38.71 -4.59
C PRO A 9 -8.19 37.57 -5.22
N ALA A 10 -8.02 37.60 -6.54
CA ALA A 10 -7.28 36.59 -7.29
C ALA A 10 -5.78 36.62 -6.95
N GLU A 11 -5.16 37.80 -7.03
CA GLU A 11 -3.74 37.99 -6.69
C GLU A 11 -3.46 37.63 -5.23
N HIS A 12 -4.35 38.03 -4.33
CA HIS A 12 -4.22 37.71 -2.92
C HIS A 12 -4.28 36.19 -2.67
N LEU A 13 -5.17 35.48 -3.36
CA LEU A 13 -5.29 34.03 -3.26
C LEU A 13 -4.04 33.33 -3.82
N GLN A 14 -3.56 33.74 -5.01
CA GLN A 14 -2.37 33.15 -5.63
C GLN A 14 -1.12 33.35 -4.79
N ASP A 15 -0.91 34.55 -4.24
CA ASP A 15 0.23 34.83 -3.37
C ASP A 15 0.13 34.03 -2.05
N THR A 16 -1.06 33.88 -1.49
CA THR A 16 -1.29 33.05 -0.30
C THR A 16 -0.98 31.58 -0.56
N ILE A 17 -1.45 31.04 -1.69
CA ILE A 17 -1.16 29.66 -2.10
C ILE A 17 0.34 29.47 -2.31
N ARG A 18 1.01 30.39 -3.04
CA ARG A 18 2.45 30.34 -3.28
C ARG A 18 3.25 30.29 -1.97
N ARG A 19 2.90 31.14 -1.00
CA ARG A 19 3.58 31.20 0.31
C ARG A 19 3.38 29.95 1.16
N THR A 20 2.29 29.21 0.96
CA THR A 20 1.96 28.01 1.73
C THR A 20 2.48 26.74 1.06
N TYR A 21 2.30 26.60 -0.25
CA TYR A 21 2.68 25.38 -0.99
C TYR A 21 4.16 25.33 -1.36
N ASN A 22 4.80 26.43 -1.78
CA ASN A 22 6.20 26.36 -2.22
C ASN A 22 7.18 25.88 -1.12
N PRO A 23 7.01 26.24 0.17
CA PRO A 23 7.80 25.61 1.23
C PRO A 23 7.63 24.10 1.31
N GLU A 24 6.39 23.59 1.22
CA GLU A 24 6.11 22.16 1.25
C GLU A 24 6.67 21.42 0.02
N VAL A 25 6.58 22.05 -1.16
CA VAL A 25 7.20 21.53 -2.39
C VAL A 25 8.72 21.47 -2.23
N ARG A 26 9.34 22.53 -1.70
CA ARG A 26 10.80 22.55 -1.48
C ARG A 26 11.26 21.50 -0.48
N GLU A 27 10.52 21.30 0.60
CA GLU A 27 10.81 20.26 1.60
C GLU A 27 10.74 18.86 0.97
N TRP A 28 9.67 18.59 0.21
CA TRP A 28 9.48 17.32 -0.48
C TRP A 28 10.59 17.00 -1.50
N PHE A 29 11.06 18.02 -2.23
CA PHE A 29 12.15 17.92 -3.20
C PHE A 29 13.47 18.46 -2.65
N SER A 30 13.73 18.28 -1.35
CA SER A 30 14.93 18.79 -0.67
C SER A 30 16.24 18.18 -1.19
N ASP A 31 16.16 17.05 -1.89
CA ASP A 31 17.28 16.45 -2.61
C ASP A 31 17.73 17.24 -3.85
N ILE A 32 16.88 18.14 -4.37
CA ILE A 32 17.20 19.01 -5.50
C ILE A 32 17.60 20.39 -4.98
N THR A 33 18.90 20.60 -4.80
CA THR A 33 19.45 21.81 -4.18
C THR A 33 19.65 23.00 -5.13
N THR A 34 19.56 22.78 -6.44
CA THR A 34 19.64 23.85 -7.46
C THR A 34 18.33 24.63 -7.55
N ASP A 35 18.39 25.93 -7.78
CA ASP A 35 17.19 26.75 -8.04
C ASP A 35 16.67 26.62 -9.47
N ASP A 36 17.49 26.10 -10.39
CA ASP A 36 17.15 25.80 -11.78
C ASP A 36 17.26 24.28 -12.04
N PRO A 37 16.19 23.50 -11.79
CA PRO A 37 16.23 22.05 -11.94
C PRO A 37 16.25 21.63 -13.41
N ASP A 38 17.08 20.64 -13.76
CA ASP A 38 17.08 20.06 -15.10
C ASP A 38 15.82 19.22 -15.35
N ILE A 39 14.87 19.79 -16.09
CA ILE A 39 13.57 19.18 -16.43
C ILE A 39 13.68 17.87 -17.22
N ASN A 40 14.86 17.53 -17.75
CA ASN A 40 15.09 16.26 -18.43
C ASN A 40 15.15 15.08 -17.44
N THR A 41 15.29 15.34 -16.14
CA THR A 41 15.16 14.31 -15.11
C THR A 41 13.73 14.29 -14.56
N PRO A 42 13.07 13.11 -14.44
CA PRO A 42 11.68 13.03 -14.01
C PRO A 42 11.39 13.74 -12.69
N ARG A 43 12.31 13.65 -11.72
CA ARG A 43 12.14 14.23 -10.39
C ARG A 43 12.22 15.76 -10.39
N ALA A 44 13.19 16.33 -11.11
CA ALA A 44 13.31 17.78 -11.27
C ALA A 44 12.18 18.36 -12.14
N SER A 45 11.71 17.61 -13.14
CA SER A 45 10.52 17.94 -13.91
C SER A 45 9.29 18.07 -13.01
N LEU A 46 9.06 17.10 -12.11
CA LEU A 46 7.95 17.14 -11.16
C LEU A 46 8.07 18.27 -10.14
N ARG A 47 9.27 18.55 -9.61
CA ARG A 47 9.49 19.71 -8.73
C ARG A 47 9.09 21.01 -9.44
N THR A 48 9.54 21.17 -10.68
CA THR A 48 9.25 22.36 -11.50
C THR A 48 7.76 22.48 -11.80
N ALA A 49 7.10 21.35 -12.10
CA ALA A 49 5.66 21.31 -12.34
C ALA A 49 4.85 21.66 -11.08
N CYS A 50 5.31 21.31 -9.88
CA CYS A 50 4.61 21.63 -8.61
C CYS A 50 4.91 23.03 -8.06
N THR A 51 5.97 23.70 -8.54
CA THR A 51 6.40 24.99 -7.99
C THR A 51 5.58 26.14 -8.55
N HIS A 52 4.98 26.95 -7.67
CA HIS A 52 4.18 28.11 -8.04
C HIS A 52 5.06 29.33 -8.36
N THR A 53 4.68 30.09 -9.39
CA THR A 53 5.35 31.31 -9.84
C THR A 53 4.42 32.52 -9.80
N GLU A 54 4.99 33.73 -9.82
CA GLU A 54 4.19 34.98 -9.83
C GLU A 54 3.40 35.18 -11.12
N MET A 55 3.85 34.57 -12.22
CA MET A 55 3.21 34.67 -13.54
C MET A 55 2.19 33.54 -13.78
N ASP A 56 1.96 32.66 -12.81
CA ASP A 56 0.97 31.61 -12.96
C ASP A 56 -0.43 32.25 -13.08
N THR A 57 -1.23 31.74 -14.01
CA THR A 57 -2.68 32.02 -14.01
C THR A 57 -3.35 31.32 -12.83
N MET A 58 -4.59 31.69 -12.52
CA MET A 58 -5.37 30.98 -11.50
C MET A 58 -5.52 29.49 -11.82
N ASP A 59 -5.69 29.15 -13.10
CA ASP A 59 -5.80 27.76 -13.56
C ASP A 59 -4.48 26.99 -13.40
N MET A 60 -3.35 27.63 -13.67
CA MET A 60 -2.03 27.05 -13.39
C MET A 60 -1.85 26.84 -11.88
N THR A 61 -2.19 27.86 -11.08
CA THR A 61 -2.13 27.77 -9.62
C THR A 61 -2.94 26.58 -9.11
N LEU A 62 -4.18 26.41 -9.58
CA LEU A 62 -5.02 25.28 -9.19
C LEU A 62 -4.45 23.94 -9.66
N SER A 63 -3.97 23.88 -10.91
CA SER A 63 -3.43 22.65 -11.49
C SER A 63 -2.15 22.18 -10.81
N ARG A 64 -1.26 23.10 -10.40
CA ARG A 64 -0.06 22.80 -9.61
C ARG A 64 -0.42 22.29 -8.20
N MET A 65 -1.41 22.91 -7.54
CA MET A 65 -1.94 22.40 -6.27
C MET A 65 -2.49 20.98 -6.40
N LEU A 66 -3.33 20.73 -7.41
CA LEU A 66 -3.92 19.41 -7.64
C LEU A 66 -2.86 18.36 -7.97
N LEU A 67 -1.88 18.70 -8.82
CA LEU A 67 -0.74 17.83 -9.12
C LEU A 67 0.01 17.44 -7.83
N PHE A 68 0.33 18.43 -6.98
CA PHE A 68 1.04 18.16 -5.73
C PHE A 68 0.19 17.38 -4.72
N ASP A 69 -1.10 17.69 -4.57
CA ASP A 69 -1.93 17.03 -3.56
C ASP A 69 -2.44 15.64 -3.98
N MET A 70 -2.78 15.44 -5.26
CA MET A 70 -3.33 14.18 -5.77
C MET A 70 -2.25 13.18 -6.14
N LEU A 71 -1.25 13.60 -6.91
CA LEU A 71 -0.25 12.67 -7.46
C LEU A 71 0.92 12.51 -6.48
N ILE A 72 1.35 13.59 -5.82
CA ILE A 72 2.51 13.57 -4.93
C ILE A 72 2.09 13.19 -3.49
N LYS A 73 1.17 13.94 -2.87
CA LYS A 73 0.74 13.67 -1.47
C LYS A 73 -0.37 12.62 -1.33
N GLN A 74 -1.03 12.25 -2.43
CA GLN A 74 -2.17 11.32 -2.46
C GLN A 74 -3.22 11.61 -1.36
N ARG A 75 -3.47 12.89 -1.07
CA ARG A 75 -4.37 13.30 0.04
C ARG A 75 -5.80 12.78 -0.15
N TRP A 76 -6.24 12.55 -1.38
CA TRP A 76 -7.56 12.00 -1.72
C TRP A 76 -7.59 10.47 -1.90
N ASN A 77 -6.46 9.79 -1.76
CA ASN A 77 -6.40 8.32 -1.82
C ASN A 77 -6.61 7.68 -0.43
N GLN A 78 -7.04 8.47 0.56
CA GLN A 78 -7.44 7.94 1.88
C GLN A 78 -8.85 7.36 1.76
N GLY A 79 -8.93 6.06 1.52
CA GLY A 79 -10.18 5.30 1.69
C GLY A 79 -10.80 5.58 3.06
N ILE A 80 -12.12 5.47 3.17
CA ILE A 80 -12.89 5.73 4.40
C ILE A 80 -12.25 4.98 5.58
N VAL A 81 -11.54 5.71 6.43
CA VAL A 81 -10.84 5.17 7.59
C VAL A 81 -11.86 5.04 8.73
N SER A 82 -12.35 3.81 8.97
CA SER A 82 -13.09 3.51 10.21
C SER A 82 -12.11 3.36 11.37
N SER A 83 -12.19 4.30 12.31
CA SER A 83 -11.60 4.22 13.65
C SER A 83 -12.52 3.37 14.53
N ASP A 84 -12.27 2.05 14.57
CA ASP A 84 -12.99 1.12 15.45
C ASP A 84 -12.49 1.27 16.91
N ARG A 85 -12.73 2.42 17.55
CA ARG A 85 -12.50 2.58 18.99
C ARG A 85 -13.84 2.57 19.73
N ASP A 86 -14.39 1.38 19.91
CA ASP A 86 -15.52 1.17 20.81
C ASP A 86 -14.99 1.05 22.26
N LEU A 87 -15.37 1.99 23.12
CA LEU A 87 -14.91 2.09 24.51
C LEU A 87 -15.54 1.02 25.43
N ASN A 88 -16.51 0.24 24.94
CA ASN A 88 -17.37 -0.59 25.77
C ASN A 88 -17.41 -2.10 25.42
N TYR A 89 -16.32 -2.73 24.96
CA TYR A 89 -16.39 -4.18 24.68
C TYR A 89 -15.23 -5.04 25.16
N ARG A 90 -15.60 -6.14 25.83
CA ARG A 90 -14.81 -7.36 26.05
C ARG A 90 -13.94 -7.64 24.82
N VAL A 91 -12.63 -7.81 25.04
CA VAL A 91 -11.58 -7.85 24.01
C VAL A 91 -11.89 -8.88 22.91
N LEU A 92 -12.56 -8.45 21.85
CA LEU A 92 -12.73 -9.23 20.63
C LEU A 92 -11.44 -9.14 19.82
N ARG A 93 -10.97 -10.27 19.29
CA ARG A 93 -9.84 -10.40 18.35
C ARG A 93 -9.67 -9.23 17.36
N ARG A 94 -10.77 -8.60 16.94
CA ARG A 94 -10.83 -7.44 16.04
C ARG A 94 -10.00 -6.21 16.52
N THR A 95 -9.82 -6.00 17.81
CA THR A 95 -9.07 -4.84 18.36
C THR A 95 -7.59 -5.12 18.57
N ARG A 96 -7.14 -6.37 18.38
CA ARG A 96 -5.72 -6.75 18.44
C ARG A 96 -4.95 -6.11 17.27
N PRO A 97 -3.69 -5.69 17.47
CA PRO A 97 -2.85 -5.18 16.41
C PRO A 97 -2.86 -6.12 15.20
N GLN A 98 -3.15 -5.58 14.01
CA GLN A 98 -3.20 -6.37 12.77
C GLN A 98 -2.04 -5.95 11.87
N VAL A 99 -1.15 -6.89 11.59
CA VAL A 99 -0.07 -6.73 10.62
C VAL A 99 -0.61 -7.07 9.24
N THR A 100 -0.29 -6.27 8.24
CA THR A 100 -0.65 -6.51 6.84
C THR A 100 0.59 -6.37 5.96
N LEU A 101 0.89 -7.41 5.20
CA LEU A 101 1.94 -7.45 4.18
C LEU A 101 1.28 -7.23 2.82
N TYR A 102 1.77 -6.24 2.07
CA TYR A 102 1.25 -5.91 0.75
C TYR A 102 2.22 -6.35 -0.35
N PHE A 103 1.65 -6.91 -1.42
CA PHE A 103 2.35 -7.40 -2.59
C PHE A 103 1.72 -6.84 -3.85
N LEU A 104 2.55 -6.57 -4.86
CA LEU A 104 2.14 -6.04 -6.15
C LEU A 104 2.99 -6.67 -7.25
N GLU A 105 2.35 -7.02 -8.36
CA GLU A 105 2.99 -7.41 -9.61
C GLU A 105 3.91 -6.28 -10.12
N ASP A 106 5.08 -6.65 -10.62
CA ASP A 106 5.99 -5.68 -11.22
C ASP A 106 5.38 -5.16 -12.53
N LEU A 107 5.47 -3.85 -12.78
CA LEU A 107 4.83 -3.22 -13.94
C LEU A 107 5.30 -3.78 -15.28
N GLU A 108 6.50 -4.36 -15.33
CA GLU A 108 7.07 -5.01 -16.51
C GLU A 108 6.41 -6.36 -16.84
N ASP A 109 5.81 -7.02 -15.86
CA ASP A 109 5.17 -8.33 -15.99
C ASP A 109 3.66 -8.23 -16.22
N VAL A 110 3.08 -7.03 -16.08
CA VAL A 110 1.64 -6.80 -16.25
C VAL A 110 1.24 -7.01 -17.71
N GLU A 111 0.30 -7.93 -17.94
CA GLU A 111 -0.27 -8.14 -19.28
C GLU A 111 -0.90 -6.84 -19.83
N PRO A 112 -0.70 -6.53 -21.13
CA PRO A 112 -1.35 -5.38 -21.76
C PRO A 112 -2.86 -5.37 -21.53
N ASP A 113 -3.43 -4.17 -21.35
CA ASP A 113 -4.85 -3.94 -21.06
C ASP A 113 -5.35 -4.43 -19.69
N TYR A 114 -4.44 -4.73 -18.77
CA TYR A 114 -4.78 -5.12 -17.41
C TYR A 114 -4.13 -4.27 -16.32
N ASP A 115 -4.80 -4.22 -15.17
CA ASP A 115 -4.24 -3.68 -13.95
C ASP A 115 -3.30 -4.71 -13.28
N PRO A 116 -2.25 -4.26 -12.58
CA PRO A 116 -1.34 -5.12 -11.84
C PRO A 116 -2.08 -5.93 -10.77
N VAL A 117 -1.70 -7.20 -10.63
CA VAL A 117 -2.26 -8.07 -9.60
C VAL A 117 -1.65 -7.71 -8.24
N SER A 118 -2.51 -7.54 -7.24
CA SER A 118 -2.09 -7.32 -5.86
C SER A 118 -2.35 -8.55 -4.97
N GLY A 119 -1.66 -8.59 -3.84
CA GLY A 119 -1.86 -9.60 -2.80
C GLY A 119 -1.70 -8.99 -1.43
N GLU A 120 -2.54 -9.44 -0.49
CA GLU A 120 -2.46 -9.03 0.90
C GLU A 120 -2.48 -10.25 1.81
N ILE A 121 -1.61 -10.23 2.82
CA ILE A 121 -1.56 -11.23 3.87
C ILE A 121 -1.66 -10.50 5.19
N SER A 122 -2.62 -10.87 6.02
CA SER A 122 -2.78 -10.25 7.33
C SER A 122 -2.89 -11.26 8.46
N PHE A 123 -2.34 -10.88 9.61
CA PHE A 123 -2.39 -11.66 10.84
C PHE A 123 -2.42 -10.73 12.05
N ARG A 124 -2.81 -11.28 13.21
CA ARG A 124 -2.98 -10.49 14.43
C ARG A 124 -1.98 -10.89 15.50
N LEU A 125 -1.49 -9.90 16.24
CA LEU A 125 -0.59 -10.10 17.38
C LEU A 125 -1.45 -10.37 18.62
N MET A 126 -1.73 -11.64 18.91
CA MET A 126 -2.69 -12.03 19.95
C MET A 126 -2.19 -11.77 21.38
N THR A 127 -0.87 -11.78 21.58
CA THR A 127 -0.21 -11.44 22.85
C THR A 127 -0.19 -9.93 23.12
N GLN A 128 -0.56 -9.11 22.14
CA GLN A 128 -0.44 -7.65 22.20
C GLN A 128 -1.81 -6.96 22.17
N THR A 129 -1.85 -5.74 22.66
CA THR A 129 -2.97 -4.79 22.49
C THR A 129 -2.43 -3.50 21.86
N SER A 130 -3.34 -2.61 21.49
CA SER A 130 -2.97 -1.29 20.95
C SER A 130 -2.26 -0.39 21.99
N THR A 131 -2.28 -0.76 23.27
CA THR A 131 -1.61 -0.02 24.35
C THR A 131 -0.35 -0.73 24.87
N THR A 132 -0.19 -2.03 24.62
CA THR A 132 1.03 -2.77 25.03
C THR A 132 2.05 -2.86 23.91
N PHE A 133 1.61 -2.82 22.64
CA PHE A 133 2.51 -2.89 21.50
C PHE A 133 3.38 -1.64 21.39
N SER A 134 4.66 -1.80 21.68
CA SER A 134 5.64 -0.73 21.82
C SER A 134 6.39 -0.43 20.52
N ASN A 135 7.02 0.74 20.45
CA ASN A 135 7.86 1.13 19.30
C ASN A 135 9.06 0.18 19.10
N SER A 136 9.65 -0.35 20.18
CA SER A 136 10.76 -1.31 20.10
C SER A 136 10.30 -2.64 19.50
N GLU A 137 9.12 -3.14 19.86
CA GLU A 137 8.53 -4.33 19.27
C GLU A 137 8.17 -4.11 17.79
N ALA A 138 7.63 -2.94 17.46
CA ALA A 138 7.34 -2.56 16.08
C ALA A 138 8.61 -2.54 15.22
N LEU A 139 9.70 -1.97 15.74
CA LEU A 139 10.99 -1.94 15.06
C LEU A 139 11.61 -3.34 14.93
N ALA A 140 11.51 -4.18 15.96
CA ALA A 140 11.99 -5.57 15.89
C ALA A 140 11.22 -6.37 14.83
N LEU A 141 9.89 -6.22 14.78
CA LEU A 141 9.04 -6.84 13.77
C LEU A 141 9.37 -6.31 12.36
N ALA A 142 9.57 -5.00 12.20
CA ALA A 142 9.97 -4.39 10.93
C ALA A 142 11.28 -4.98 10.40
N ASN A 143 12.28 -5.16 11.27
CA ASN A 143 13.54 -5.79 10.88
C ASN A 143 13.38 -7.26 10.47
N LYS A 144 12.56 -8.04 11.19
CA LYS A 144 12.24 -9.42 10.77
C LYS A 144 11.56 -9.46 9.40
N ILE A 145 10.59 -8.57 9.15
CA ILE A 145 9.91 -8.45 7.86
C ILE A 145 10.92 -8.12 6.75
N LYS A 146 11.84 -7.18 7.00
CA LYS A 146 12.92 -6.86 6.07
C LYS A 146 13.76 -8.09 5.74
N THR A 147 14.18 -8.85 6.75
CA THR A 147 14.99 -10.08 6.55
C THR A 147 14.23 -11.11 5.71
N GLU A 148 12.98 -11.40 6.08
CA GLU A 148 12.20 -12.49 5.47
C GLU A 148 11.64 -12.17 4.07
N PHE A 149 11.24 -10.92 3.86
CA PHE A 149 10.51 -10.48 2.66
C PHE A 149 11.18 -9.34 1.87
N GLY A 150 12.05 -8.56 2.52
CA GLY A 150 12.62 -7.34 1.96
C GLY A 150 14.06 -7.46 1.42
N THR A 151 14.75 -8.57 1.66
CA THR A 151 16.14 -8.77 1.20
C THR A 151 16.24 -8.95 -0.32
N GLY A 152 17.35 -8.50 -0.90
CA GLY A 152 17.60 -8.58 -2.35
C GLY A 152 16.55 -7.82 -3.16
N GLN A 153 15.97 -8.49 -4.15
CA GLN A 153 14.87 -7.96 -4.96
C GLN A 153 13.50 -8.06 -4.26
N GLY A 154 13.46 -8.62 -3.05
CA GLY A 154 12.24 -8.89 -2.28
C GLY A 154 11.57 -10.22 -2.62
N PHE A 155 10.73 -10.68 -1.70
CA PHE A 155 10.06 -11.96 -1.82
C PHE A 155 8.95 -11.93 -2.88
N ILE A 156 8.92 -12.97 -3.71
CA ILE A 156 7.93 -13.17 -4.75
C ILE A 156 6.92 -14.20 -4.29
N TRP A 157 5.66 -13.79 -4.21
CA TRP A 157 4.53 -14.68 -4.04
C TRP A 157 3.99 -15.07 -5.41
N ARG A 158 4.17 -16.35 -5.76
CA ARG A 158 3.62 -16.96 -6.97
C ARG A 158 2.13 -17.25 -6.80
N LYS A 159 1.28 -16.32 -7.23
CA LYS A 159 -0.17 -16.50 -7.19
C LYS A 159 -0.62 -17.48 -8.27
N GLY A 160 -1.66 -18.23 -7.95
CA GLY A 160 -2.23 -19.23 -8.84
C GLY A 160 -3.71 -19.50 -8.53
N LYS A 161 -4.19 -20.64 -9.03
CA LYS A 161 -5.62 -21.00 -8.97
C LYS A 161 -5.97 -21.82 -7.73
N GLU A 162 -5.00 -22.46 -7.09
CA GLU A 162 -5.19 -23.21 -5.85
C GLU A 162 -5.44 -22.27 -4.69
N LEU A 163 -6.45 -22.57 -3.88
CA LEU A 163 -6.71 -21.85 -2.65
C LEU A 163 -6.20 -22.68 -1.48
N CYS A 164 -5.14 -22.21 -0.85
CA CYS A 164 -4.63 -22.73 0.40
C CYS A 164 -5.07 -21.83 1.56
N SER A 165 -5.37 -22.39 2.72
CA SER A 165 -5.64 -21.63 3.93
C SER A 165 -4.90 -22.19 5.12
N TYR A 166 -4.58 -21.31 6.07
CA TYR A 166 -3.98 -21.68 7.35
C TYR A 166 -4.71 -20.91 8.45
N THR A 167 -5.38 -21.62 9.35
CA THR A 167 -6.24 -21.00 10.37
C THR A 167 -5.87 -21.49 11.76
N ASP A 168 -5.20 -20.62 12.53
CA ASP A 168 -4.83 -20.82 13.93
C ASP A 168 -5.30 -19.59 14.70
N TRP A 169 -6.48 -19.70 15.31
CA TRP A 169 -7.14 -18.57 15.97
C TRP A 169 -6.40 -18.09 17.21
N ASP A 170 -5.79 -19.02 17.95
CA ASP A 170 -5.07 -18.74 19.19
C ASP A 170 -3.83 -17.90 18.93
N LYS A 171 -3.13 -18.18 17.81
CA LYS A 171 -1.98 -17.38 17.37
C LYS A 171 -2.35 -16.21 16.44
N GLY A 172 -3.63 -16.05 16.10
CA GLY A 172 -4.14 -14.90 15.34
C GLY A 172 -4.08 -15.02 13.82
N TYR A 173 -3.84 -16.22 13.29
CA TYR A 173 -3.72 -16.48 11.86
C TYR A 173 -5.06 -16.91 11.23
N GLN A 174 -5.40 -16.29 10.10
CA GLN A 174 -6.53 -16.69 9.26
C GLN A 174 -6.13 -16.38 7.80
N LEU A 175 -5.14 -17.12 7.31
CA LEU A 175 -4.52 -16.87 6.02
C LEU A 175 -5.35 -17.53 4.92
N GLN A 176 -5.58 -16.78 3.84
CA GLN A 176 -6.17 -17.30 2.60
C GLN A 176 -5.25 -16.91 1.46
N LEU A 177 -4.63 -17.91 0.86
CA LEU A 177 -3.53 -17.75 -0.08
C LEU A 177 -3.91 -18.41 -1.40
N LEU A 178 -3.91 -17.61 -2.46
CA LEU A 178 -3.93 -18.14 -3.82
C LEU A 178 -2.50 -18.44 -4.25
N THR A 179 -2.18 -19.69 -4.54
CA THR A 179 -0.82 -20.12 -4.91
C THR A 179 -0.83 -21.01 -6.14
N ARG A 180 0.35 -21.20 -6.75
CA ARG A 180 0.50 -22.13 -7.89
C ARG A 180 0.40 -23.59 -7.48
N ASN A 181 0.83 -23.91 -6.28
CA ASN A 181 0.84 -25.25 -5.71
C ASN A 181 0.89 -25.16 -4.17
N GLU A 182 0.79 -26.32 -3.52
CA GLU A 182 0.86 -26.47 -2.07
C GLU A 182 2.24 -26.10 -1.49
N THR A 183 3.34 -26.42 -2.18
CA THR A 183 4.71 -26.14 -1.72
C THR A 183 4.96 -24.64 -1.55
N ASP A 184 4.52 -23.84 -2.52
CA ASP A 184 4.58 -22.38 -2.47
C ASP A 184 3.75 -21.84 -1.29
N ALA A 185 2.57 -22.42 -1.03
CA ALA A 185 1.74 -22.03 0.09
C ALA A 185 2.38 -22.35 1.44
N ARG A 186 2.92 -23.55 1.63
CA ARG A 186 3.60 -23.95 2.87
C ARG A 186 4.81 -23.07 3.15
N THR A 187 5.58 -22.73 2.11
CA THR A 187 6.73 -21.82 2.22
C THR A 187 6.27 -20.43 2.68
N LEU A 188 5.22 -19.89 2.07
CA LEU A 188 4.67 -18.59 2.41
C LEU A 188 4.09 -18.55 3.83
N VAL A 189 3.33 -19.57 4.23
CA VAL A 189 2.83 -19.74 5.61
C VAL A 189 3.99 -19.79 6.60
N GLY A 190 5.03 -20.58 6.31
CA GLY A 190 6.23 -20.69 7.14
C GLY A 190 6.89 -19.33 7.40
N LYS A 191 7.14 -18.56 6.33
CA LYS A 191 7.71 -17.21 6.44
C LYS A 191 6.84 -16.24 7.24
N VAL A 192 5.52 -16.29 7.05
CA VAL A 192 4.59 -15.43 7.80
C VAL A 192 4.59 -15.77 9.29
N LEU A 193 4.58 -17.06 9.63
CA LEU A 193 4.58 -17.51 11.01
C LEU A 193 5.92 -17.25 11.73
N ASP A 194 7.03 -17.31 11.00
CA ASP A 194 8.37 -17.02 11.53
C ASP A 194 8.56 -15.55 11.96
N LEU A 195 7.76 -14.62 11.41
CA LEU A 195 7.74 -13.22 11.88
C LEU A 195 7.45 -13.12 13.39
N GLN A 196 6.62 -14.04 13.93
CA GLN A 196 6.35 -14.16 15.37
C GLN A 196 7.13 -15.33 16.02
N SER A 197 8.07 -15.93 15.30
CA SER A 197 8.82 -17.12 15.74
C SER A 197 7.92 -18.29 16.11
N HIS A 198 6.83 -18.45 15.34
CA HIS A 198 5.91 -19.58 15.47
C HIS A 198 6.25 -20.66 14.43
N THR A 199 6.19 -21.93 14.85
CA THR A 199 6.29 -23.07 13.92
C THR A 199 4.90 -23.38 13.35
N PRO A 200 4.76 -23.57 12.02
CA PRO A 200 3.50 -24.01 11.43
C PRO A 200 3.07 -25.38 11.93
N ASP A 201 1.82 -25.48 12.34
CA ASP A 201 1.15 -26.75 12.59
C ASP A 201 0.25 -27.07 11.39
N TRP A 202 0.66 -28.09 10.64
CA TRP A 202 0.06 -28.41 9.35
C TRP A 202 -1.35 -29.00 9.46
N GLU A 203 -1.82 -29.33 10.67
CA GLU A 203 -3.23 -29.69 10.89
C GLU A 203 -4.18 -28.51 10.61
N PHE A 204 -3.70 -27.28 10.77
CA PHE A 204 -4.47 -26.07 10.45
C PHE A 204 -4.43 -25.68 8.96
N PHE A 205 -3.68 -26.41 8.14
CA PHE A 205 -3.51 -26.14 6.73
C PHE A 205 -4.54 -26.89 5.89
N ASN A 206 -5.23 -26.17 5.01
CA ASN A 206 -6.20 -26.73 4.09
C ASN A 206 -5.85 -26.34 2.64
N ARG A 207 -6.17 -27.22 1.70
CA ARG A 207 -6.01 -27.00 0.25
C ARG A 207 -7.33 -27.25 -0.45
N ILE A 208 -7.72 -26.33 -1.33
CA ILE A 208 -8.93 -26.42 -2.14
C ILE A 208 -8.54 -26.15 -3.60
N GLU A 209 -8.81 -27.14 -4.43
CA GLU A 209 -8.60 -27.09 -5.87
C GLU A 209 -9.88 -27.51 -6.61
N ASN A 210 -10.16 -26.88 -7.75
CA ASN A 210 -11.27 -27.24 -8.61
C ASN A 210 -10.87 -28.41 -9.51
N GLY A 211 -11.77 -29.36 -9.81
CA GLY A 211 -11.47 -30.46 -10.73
C GLY A 211 -11.08 -30.02 -12.16
N SER A 212 -11.60 -28.86 -12.59
CA SER A 212 -11.24 -28.19 -13.85
C SER A 212 -10.90 -26.70 -13.60
N PRO A 213 -9.70 -26.35 -13.10
CA PRO A 213 -9.37 -24.98 -12.73
C PRO A 213 -9.41 -23.99 -13.90
N SER A 214 -9.07 -24.44 -15.11
CA SER A 214 -9.07 -23.60 -16.31
C SER A 214 -10.47 -23.27 -16.83
N GLU A 215 -11.46 -24.08 -16.50
CA GLU A 215 -12.87 -23.80 -16.81
C GLU A 215 -13.51 -22.93 -15.73
N ALA A 216 -13.22 -23.21 -14.45
CA ALA A 216 -13.73 -22.43 -13.32
C ALA A 216 -13.15 -21.01 -13.27
N PHE A 217 -11.88 -20.87 -13.65
CA PHE A 217 -11.12 -19.62 -13.65
C PHE A 217 -10.34 -19.50 -14.96
N PRO A 218 -11.03 -19.16 -16.07
CA PRO A 218 -10.39 -19.03 -17.36
C PRO A 218 -9.46 -17.81 -17.38
N THR A 219 -8.27 -17.99 -17.96
CA THR A 219 -7.28 -16.90 -18.12
C THR A 219 -7.83 -15.76 -18.96
N ILE A 220 -8.63 -16.11 -19.98
CA ILE A 220 -9.40 -15.19 -20.81
C ILE A 220 -10.86 -15.27 -20.33
N PRO A 221 -11.36 -14.27 -19.57
CA PRO A 221 -12.74 -14.31 -19.11
C PRO A 221 -13.73 -14.22 -20.26
N PRO A 222 -14.89 -14.90 -20.15
CA PRO A 222 -15.94 -14.79 -21.14
C PRO A 222 -16.51 -13.35 -21.17
N ARG A 223 -17.19 -13.03 -22.26
CA ARG A 223 -17.94 -11.78 -22.39
C ARG A 223 -19.40 -12.01 -22.00
N GLU A 224 -19.98 -11.03 -21.33
CA GLU A 224 -21.39 -11.02 -20.96
C GLU A 224 -22.03 -9.69 -21.37
N THR A 225 -23.30 -9.74 -21.75
CA THR A 225 -24.06 -8.54 -22.09
C THR A 225 -24.55 -7.87 -20.82
N ILE A 226 -23.98 -6.72 -20.48
CA ILE A 226 -24.35 -5.92 -19.30
C ILE A 226 -24.86 -4.57 -19.80
N LEU A 227 -26.12 -4.25 -19.48
CA LEU A 227 -26.81 -3.04 -19.96
C LEU A 227 -26.76 -2.89 -21.49
N GLY A 228 -27.07 -3.97 -22.22
CA GLY A 228 -27.12 -3.98 -23.69
C GLY A 228 -25.75 -3.91 -24.38
N LYS A 229 -24.64 -3.89 -23.64
CA LYS A 229 -23.29 -3.86 -24.20
C LYS A 229 -22.54 -5.14 -23.83
N SER A 230 -21.89 -5.78 -24.81
CA SER A 230 -20.99 -6.92 -24.54
C SER A 230 -19.74 -6.41 -23.82
N ARG A 231 -19.52 -6.85 -22.58
CA ARG A 231 -18.35 -6.51 -21.75
C ARG A 231 -17.59 -7.76 -21.38
N ARG A 232 -16.26 -7.69 -21.30
CA ARG A 232 -15.43 -8.78 -20.79
C ARG A 232 -15.53 -8.81 -19.27
N LEU A 233 -15.78 -9.99 -18.69
CA LEU A 233 -15.81 -10.13 -17.23
C LEU A 233 -14.41 -9.94 -16.63
N PRO A 234 -14.30 -9.54 -15.35
CA PRO A 234 -13.01 -9.44 -14.68
C PRO A 234 -12.33 -10.81 -14.54
N ARG A 235 -10.99 -10.83 -14.61
CA ARG A 235 -10.20 -12.05 -14.36
C ARG A 235 -10.38 -12.49 -12.91
N ARG A 236 -10.64 -13.77 -12.69
CA ARG A 236 -10.71 -14.39 -11.36
C ARG A 236 -9.48 -15.26 -11.14
N ARG A 237 -8.83 -15.14 -9.98
CA ARG A 237 -7.60 -15.89 -9.62
C ARG A 237 -6.54 -15.86 -10.74
N PRO A 238 -6.12 -14.66 -11.19
CA PRO A 238 -5.05 -14.56 -12.19
C PRO A 238 -3.78 -15.24 -11.67
N ILE A 239 -3.06 -15.88 -12.58
CA ILE A 239 -1.72 -16.41 -12.32
C ILE A 239 -0.76 -15.25 -12.54
N ALA A 240 -0.05 -14.84 -11.49
CA ALA A 240 0.86 -13.71 -11.51
C ALA A 240 1.95 -13.91 -10.46
N GLU A 241 3.09 -13.25 -10.65
CA GLU A 241 4.11 -13.14 -9.62
C GLU A 241 3.98 -11.78 -8.95
N VAL A 242 3.59 -11.77 -7.67
CA VAL A 242 3.45 -10.52 -6.93
C VAL A 242 4.60 -10.38 -5.95
N ARG A 243 5.28 -9.24 -6.02
CA ARG A 243 6.44 -8.96 -5.20
C ARG A 243 6.04 -8.17 -3.98
N PHE A 244 6.61 -8.51 -2.82
CA PHE A 244 6.40 -7.75 -1.58
C PHE A 244 6.65 -6.26 -1.82
N GLN A 245 5.96 -5.33 -1.17
CA GLN A 245 6.23 -3.89 -1.35
C GLN A 245 6.43 -3.22 0.00
N TYR A 246 5.48 -3.39 0.91
CA TYR A 246 5.52 -2.78 2.24
C TYR A 246 4.71 -3.59 3.25
N ALA A 247 4.94 -3.31 4.52
CA ALA A 247 4.19 -3.86 5.64
C ALA A 247 3.69 -2.76 6.57
N THR A 248 2.50 -2.97 7.12
CA THR A 248 1.86 -2.04 8.04
C THR A 248 1.33 -2.76 9.27
N VAL A 249 1.15 -2.03 10.36
CA VAL A 249 0.40 -2.48 11.53
C VAL A 249 -0.73 -1.51 11.84
N LYS A 250 -1.95 -2.02 11.90
CA LYS A 250 -3.13 -1.27 12.33
C LYS A 250 -3.33 -1.46 13.83
N LEU A 251 -3.32 -0.36 14.56
CA LEU A 251 -3.63 -0.31 15.99
C LEU A 251 -5.02 0.32 16.18
N ALA A 252 -5.82 -0.26 17.07
CA ALA A 252 -7.12 0.30 17.41
C ALA A 252 -6.96 1.66 18.11
N GLY A 253 -7.72 2.65 17.65
CA GLY A 253 -7.63 4.04 18.14
C GLY A 253 -6.66 4.93 17.37
N LEU A 254 -5.85 4.39 16.45
CA LEU A 254 -5.13 5.20 15.46
C LEU A 254 -5.90 5.23 14.16
N ALA A 255 -6.04 6.42 13.57
CA ALA A 255 -6.65 6.58 12.26
C ALA A 255 -5.76 5.98 11.16
N LYS A 256 -4.46 6.29 11.20
CA LYS A 256 -3.49 5.79 10.22
C LYS A 256 -2.76 4.56 10.77
N PRO A 257 -2.50 3.54 9.94
CA PRO A 257 -1.62 2.46 10.33
C PRO A 257 -0.18 2.97 10.46
N VAL A 258 0.62 2.25 11.24
CA VAL A 258 2.07 2.49 11.33
C VAL A 258 2.73 1.67 10.22
N TYR A 259 3.58 2.30 9.43
CA TYR A 259 4.36 1.64 8.39
C TYR A 259 5.58 0.97 9.02
N LEU A 260 5.63 -0.36 8.98
CA LEU A 260 6.72 -1.12 9.58
C LEU A 260 7.94 -1.14 8.65
N PHE A 261 7.73 -1.52 7.39
CA PHE A 261 8.79 -1.61 6.41
C PHE A 261 8.28 -1.20 5.04
N ASP A 262 9.07 -0.46 4.28
CA ASP A 262 8.76 -0.10 2.90
C ASP A 262 9.97 -0.29 1.96
N ARG A 263 9.76 -1.02 0.88
CA ARG A 263 10.70 -1.18 -0.24
C ARG A 263 10.33 -0.32 -1.44
N SER A 264 9.07 0.12 -1.54
CA SER A 264 8.57 0.87 -2.69
C SER A 264 9.05 2.32 -2.71
N GLY A 265 9.50 2.86 -1.56
CA GLY A 265 9.86 4.27 -1.41
C GLY A 265 8.64 5.19 -1.44
N ARG A 266 7.45 4.65 -1.16
CA ARG A 266 6.18 5.37 -1.14
C ARG A 266 5.89 5.98 0.23
N TYR A 267 6.44 5.41 1.29
CA TYR A 267 6.13 5.76 2.67
C TYR A 267 7.38 6.19 3.43
N ASP A 268 7.64 7.51 3.42
CA ASP A 268 8.80 8.13 4.08
C ASP A 268 8.80 7.97 5.60
N ASN A 269 7.64 7.64 6.19
CA ASN A 269 7.48 7.42 7.62
C ASN A 269 7.52 5.93 8.04
N ALA A 270 8.02 5.05 7.17
CA ALA A 270 8.26 3.65 7.55
C ALA A 270 9.39 3.54 8.58
N LEU A 271 9.22 2.67 9.58
CA LEU A 271 10.23 2.46 10.62
C LEU A 271 11.56 1.93 10.06
N VAL A 272 11.49 1.15 8.99
CA VAL A 272 12.65 0.63 8.26
C VAL A 272 12.41 0.78 6.76
N THR A 273 13.40 1.27 6.02
CA THR A 273 13.35 1.39 4.56
C THR A 273 14.46 0.59 3.89
N SER A 274 14.23 0.22 2.63
CA SER A 274 15.28 -0.22 1.71
C SER A 274 14.89 0.19 0.29
N TYR A 275 15.54 1.21 -0.24
CA TYR A 275 15.26 1.68 -1.59
C TYR A 275 15.85 0.70 -2.63
N ARG A 276 15.09 0.47 -3.71
CA ARG A 276 15.58 -0.21 -4.91
C ARG A 276 16.72 0.66 -5.47
N THR A 277 17.93 0.12 -5.49
CA THR A 277 19.06 0.72 -6.23
C THR A 277 19.02 0.25 -7.67
#